data_AF-A0A661NH95-F1
#
_entry.id   AF-A0A661NH95-F1
#
_cell.length_a   1.000
_cell.length_b   1.000
_cell.length_c   1.000
_cell.angle_alpha   90.00
_cell.angle_beta   90.00
_cell.angle_gamma   90.00
#
_symmetry.space_group_name_H-M   'P 1'
#
loop_
_entity.id
_entity.type
_entity.pdbx_description
1 polymer ?
#
loop_
_entity_poly.entity_id
_entity_poly.type
_entity_poly.pdbx_seq_one_letter_code
_entity_poly.pdbx_strand_id
1 'polypeptide(L)'
;MPSPVDGSMDAPPSKSLAIRALAAGLLSGGECLVENSCTCDDARAALGIVRTLGTEVEERPGRWLIRSGGQAAGEELDCRESGLSLRLFAAVCAAGDRQFVLRARGGLAR
;
A
#
# COMPACT_ATOMS: atom_id res chain seq x y z
N MET A 1 8.00 -36.36 22.28
CA MET A 1 6.62 -35.93 22.63
C MET A 1 6.60 -34.41 22.52
N PRO A 2 5.64 -33.79 21.80
CA PRO A 2 5.48 -32.34 21.87
C PRO A 2 5.16 -31.90 23.30
N SER A 3 5.59 -30.69 23.69
CA SER A 3 5.37 -30.09 25.01
C SER A 3 4.43 -28.87 24.92
N PRO A 4 3.82 -28.43 26.03
CA PRO A 4 3.10 -27.16 26.08
C PRO A 4 4.03 -26.00 25.68
N VAL A 5 3.49 -25.02 24.96
CA VAL A 5 4.17 -23.77 24.61
C VAL A 5 3.52 -22.64 25.40
N ASP A 6 4.35 -21.84 26.08
CA ASP A 6 3.95 -20.64 26.83
C ASP A 6 4.93 -19.48 26.52
N GLY A 7 4.41 -18.27 26.44
CA GLY A 7 5.18 -17.07 26.07
C GLY A 7 4.34 -15.97 25.41
N SER A 8 4.90 -14.76 25.33
CA SER A 8 4.29 -13.59 24.70
C SER A 8 5.22 -13.00 23.63
N MET A 9 4.65 -12.56 22.52
CA MET A 9 5.38 -11.87 21.45
C MET A 9 4.49 -10.77 20.86
N ASP A 10 5.11 -9.67 20.46
CA ASP A 10 4.42 -8.61 19.73
C ASP A 10 4.12 -9.04 18.30
N ALA A 11 2.88 -8.85 17.87
CA ALA A 11 2.48 -9.12 16.50
C ALA A 11 3.14 -8.10 15.55
N PRO A 12 3.53 -8.53 14.34
CA PRO A 12 4.03 -7.61 13.33
C PRO A 12 2.95 -6.61 12.89
N PRO A 13 3.34 -5.50 12.27
CA PRO A 13 2.41 -4.51 11.72
C PRO A 13 1.37 -5.10 10.76
N SER A 14 0.14 -4.60 10.83
CA SER A 14 -0.95 -5.06 9.96
C SER A 14 -0.76 -4.62 8.51
N LYS A 15 -0.53 -5.61 7.63
CA LYS A 15 -0.48 -5.45 6.18
C LYS A 15 -1.69 -4.69 5.62
N SER A 16 -2.89 -5.11 6.01
CA SER A 16 -4.13 -4.53 5.47
C SER A 16 -4.38 -3.11 5.97
N LEU A 17 -3.90 -2.76 7.17
CA LEU A 17 -3.97 -1.39 7.66
C LEU A 17 -2.96 -0.49 6.95
N ALA A 18 -1.73 -0.98 6.73
CA ALA A 18 -0.69 -0.25 6.01
C ALA A 18 -1.13 0.13 4.58
N ILE A 19 -1.76 -0.79 3.84
CA ILE A 19 -2.28 -0.50 2.50
C ILE A 19 -3.39 0.57 2.54
N ARG A 20 -4.30 0.50 3.51
CA ARG A 20 -5.37 1.50 3.67
C ARG A 20 -4.82 2.87 4.06
N ALA A 21 -3.80 2.90 4.92
CA ALA A 21 -3.14 4.13 5.33
C ALA A 21 -2.47 4.83 4.13
N LEU A 22 -1.84 4.08 3.22
CA LEU A 22 -1.28 4.63 1.98
C LEU A 22 -2.37 5.21 1.07
N ALA A 23 -3.48 4.51 0.88
CA ALA A 23 -4.61 5.02 0.09
C ALA A 23 -5.23 6.28 0.70
N ALA A 24 -5.39 6.32 2.03
CA ALA A 24 -5.87 7.51 2.73
C ALA A 24 -4.88 8.67 2.61
N GLY A 25 -3.57 8.41 2.75
CA GLY A 25 -2.52 9.40 2.58
C GLY A 25 -2.51 10.01 1.17
N LEU A 26 -2.63 9.19 0.12
CA LEU A 26 -2.80 9.62 -1.27
C LEU A 26 -3.99 10.58 -1.44
N LEU A 27 -5.13 10.27 -0.81
CA LEU A 27 -6.38 11.04 -0.94
C LEU A 27 -6.45 12.27 -0.03
N SER A 28 -5.51 12.42 0.90
CA SER A 28 -5.58 13.45 1.96
C SER A 28 -5.37 14.88 1.44
N GLY A 29 -4.68 15.07 0.31
CA GLY A 29 -4.30 16.39 -0.20
C GLY A 29 -3.24 17.13 0.62
N GLY A 30 -2.62 16.46 1.61
CA GLY A 30 -1.55 17.03 2.44
C GLY A 30 -0.51 16.00 2.87
N GLU A 31 0.14 16.28 4.00
CA GLU A 31 1.14 15.39 4.62
C GLU A 31 0.48 14.45 5.65
N CYS A 32 0.87 13.18 5.62
CA CYS A 32 0.42 12.15 6.57
C CYS A 32 1.62 11.38 7.13
N LEU A 33 1.68 11.21 8.45
CA LEU A 33 2.64 10.31 9.10
C LEU A 33 1.95 8.99 9.45
N VAL A 34 2.47 7.89 8.92
CA VAL A 34 2.05 6.53 9.28
C VAL A 34 3.10 5.93 10.20
N GLU A 35 2.72 5.65 11.44
CA GLU A 35 3.54 4.91 12.39
C GLU A 35 3.29 3.40 12.31
N ASN A 36 4.25 2.63 12.80
CA ASN A 36 4.21 1.17 12.77
C ASN A 36 3.99 0.62 11.35
N SER A 37 4.74 1.15 10.38
CA SER A 37 4.59 0.80 8.96
C SER A 37 5.02 -0.65 8.66
N CYS A 38 4.33 -1.31 7.72
CA CYS A 38 4.61 -2.68 7.30
C CYS A 38 5.40 -2.70 5.97
N THR A 39 6.49 -3.47 5.86
CA THR A 39 7.30 -3.56 4.61
C THR A 39 7.17 -4.88 3.85
N CYS A 40 6.07 -5.60 4.03
CA CYS A 40 5.80 -6.84 3.27
C CYS A 40 5.53 -6.56 1.78
N ASP A 41 5.50 -7.61 0.95
CA ASP A 41 5.36 -7.49 -0.52
C ASP A 41 4.09 -6.76 -0.96
N ASP A 42 2.99 -6.97 -0.25
CA ASP A 42 1.72 -6.30 -0.46
C ASP A 42 1.79 -4.79 -0.18
N ALA A 43 2.47 -4.42 0.89
CA ALA A 43 2.74 -3.02 1.21
C ALA A 43 3.68 -2.39 0.18
N ARG A 44 4.68 -3.14 -0.31
CA ARG A 44 5.57 -2.71 -1.39
C ARG A 44 4.81 -2.47 -2.71
N ALA A 45 3.82 -3.30 -3.02
CA ALA A 45 2.92 -3.08 -4.16
C ALA A 45 2.14 -1.76 -3.99
N ALA A 46 1.52 -1.55 -2.82
CA ALA A 46 0.78 -0.32 -2.54
C ALA A 46 1.67 0.93 -2.56
N LEU A 47 2.90 0.87 -2.03
CA LEU A 47 3.88 1.96 -2.11
C LEU A 47 4.22 2.33 -3.55
N GLY A 48 4.40 1.33 -4.41
CA GLY A 48 4.62 1.54 -5.84
C GLY A 48 3.43 2.25 -6.49
N ILE A 49 2.23 1.78 -6.20
CA ILE A 49 0.99 2.36 -6.75
C ILE A 49 0.84 3.83 -6.36
N VAL A 50 0.92 4.18 -5.06
CA VAL A 50 0.73 5.58 -4.65
C VAL A 50 1.82 6.50 -5.21
N ARG A 51 3.05 6.00 -5.37
CA ARG A 51 4.14 6.73 -6.04
C ARG A 51 3.84 6.98 -7.50
N THR A 52 3.36 5.98 -8.24
CA THR A 52 2.91 6.16 -9.63
C THR A 52 1.76 7.16 -9.71
N LEU A 53 0.87 7.19 -8.72
CA LEU A 53 -0.23 8.15 -8.63
C LEU A 53 0.21 9.56 -8.19
N GLY A 54 1.51 9.81 -8.03
CA GLY A 54 2.05 11.15 -7.77
C GLY A 54 2.25 11.45 -6.28
N THR A 55 2.12 10.47 -5.40
CA THR A 55 2.41 10.64 -3.97
C THR A 55 3.89 10.42 -3.69
N GLU A 56 4.52 11.38 -3.01
CA GLU A 56 5.84 11.17 -2.46
C GLU A 56 5.72 10.38 -1.16
N VAL A 57 6.51 9.31 -1.01
CA VAL A 57 6.56 8.54 0.24
C VAL A 57 8.00 8.35 0.67
N GLU A 58 8.34 9.00 1.78
CA GLU A 58 9.62 8.85 2.46
C GLU A 58 9.52 7.70 3.47
N GLU A 59 10.33 6.65 3.26
CA GLU A 59 10.34 5.47 4.13
C GLU A 59 11.44 5.60 5.19
N ARG A 60 11.05 5.47 6.47
CA ARG A 60 11.95 5.43 7.63
C ARG A 60 11.71 4.13 8.42
N PRO A 61 12.64 3.72 9.30
CA PRO A 61 12.41 2.57 10.17
C PRO A 61 11.10 2.70 10.96
N GLY A 62 10.15 1.81 10.69
CA GLY A 62 8.83 1.78 11.33
C GLY A 62 7.88 2.93 10.99
N ARG A 63 8.23 3.81 10.04
CA ARG A 63 7.40 4.99 9.71
C ARG A 63 7.42 5.31 8.22
N TRP A 64 6.30 5.84 7.73
CA TRP A 64 6.22 6.47 6.42
C TRP A 64 5.74 7.91 6.54
N LEU A 65 6.42 8.83 5.87
CA LEU A 65 5.94 10.19 5.68
C LEU A 65 5.43 10.33 4.23
N ILE A 66 4.14 10.54 4.11
CA ILE A 66 3.40 10.58 2.86
C ILE A 66 3.10 12.04 2.54
N ARG A 67 3.44 12.49 1.33
CA ARG A 67 3.10 13.84 0.83
C ARG A 67 2.31 13.68 -0.46
N SER A 68 1.04 14.04 -0.40
CA SER A 68 0.13 13.95 -1.55
C SER A 68 0.04 15.28 -2.32
N GLY A 69 -0.58 15.25 -3.51
CA GLY A 69 -0.76 16.44 -4.35
C GLY A 69 0.17 16.55 -5.56
N GLY A 70 1.04 15.56 -5.78
CA GLY A 70 1.80 15.47 -7.03
C GLY A 70 0.94 14.97 -8.20
N GLN A 71 1.50 15.05 -9.41
CA GLN A 71 0.88 14.52 -10.62
C GLN A 71 1.25 13.05 -10.82
N ALA A 72 0.30 12.21 -11.27
CA ALA A 72 0.61 10.82 -11.56
C ALA A 72 1.68 10.69 -12.65
N ALA A 73 2.74 9.95 -12.34
CA ALA A 73 3.92 9.73 -13.18
C ALA A 73 3.69 8.67 -14.27
N GLY A 74 2.57 7.95 -14.23
CA GLY A 74 2.20 6.95 -15.23
C GLY A 74 0.78 6.43 -15.03
N GLU A 75 0.36 5.55 -15.93
CA GLU A 75 -1.00 4.99 -15.96
C GLU A 75 -1.04 3.50 -15.59
N GLU A 76 0.12 2.83 -15.54
CA GLU A 76 0.20 1.41 -15.16
C GLU A 76 0.48 1.23 -13.67
N LEU A 77 -0.39 0.48 -13.00
CA LEU A 77 -0.35 0.22 -11.56
C LEU A 77 -0.11 -1.27 -11.31
N ASP A 78 1.10 -1.62 -10.90
CA ASP A 78 1.47 -3.00 -10.59
C ASP A 78 1.00 -3.42 -9.19
N CYS A 79 -0.10 -4.16 -9.15
CA CYS A 79 -0.69 -4.70 -7.93
C CYS A 79 0.03 -5.96 -7.43
N ARG A 80 0.99 -6.51 -8.21
CA ARG A 80 1.68 -7.76 -7.93
C ARG A 80 0.68 -8.87 -7.59
N GLU A 81 0.86 -9.56 -6.46
CA GLU A 81 -0.08 -10.56 -5.94
C GLU A 81 -1.03 -10.00 -4.87
N SER A 82 -1.01 -8.68 -4.64
CA SER A 82 -1.81 -8.07 -3.58
C SER A 82 -3.26 -7.83 -4.01
N GLY A 83 -4.12 -8.81 -3.71
CA GLY A 83 -5.55 -8.70 -3.98
C GLY A 83 -6.26 -7.58 -3.20
N LEU A 84 -5.68 -7.09 -2.09
CA LEU A 84 -6.20 -5.90 -1.41
C LEU A 84 -5.85 -4.63 -2.18
N SER A 85 -4.59 -4.48 -2.62
CA SER A 85 -4.17 -3.33 -3.43
C SER A 85 -4.96 -3.24 -4.72
N LEU A 86 -5.14 -4.36 -5.44
CA LEU A 86 -5.93 -4.38 -6.69
C LEU A 86 -7.34 -3.82 -6.49
N ARG A 87 -8.10 -4.35 -5.52
CA ARG A 87 -9.49 -3.93 -5.28
C ARG A 87 -9.59 -2.50 -4.75
N LEU A 88 -8.71 -2.14 -3.81
CA LEU A 88 -8.75 -0.82 -3.20
C LEU A 88 -8.38 0.27 -4.20
N PHE A 89 -7.26 0.10 -4.91
CA PHE A 89 -6.79 1.12 -5.84
C PHE A 89 -7.63 1.18 -7.12
N ALA A 90 -8.31 0.10 -7.52
CA ALA A 90 -9.32 0.19 -8.58
C ALA A 90 -10.42 1.20 -8.23
N ALA A 91 -10.96 1.13 -7.01
CA ALA A 91 -11.98 2.07 -6.54
C ALA A 91 -11.43 3.50 -6.41
N VAL A 92 -10.20 3.65 -5.89
CA VAL A 92 -9.53 4.97 -5.80
C VAL A 92 -9.35 5.60 -7.18
N CYS A 93 -8.85 4.83 -8.17
CA CYS A 93 -8.63 5.33 -9.52
C CYS A 93 -9.95 5.68 -10.22
N ALA A 94 -11.00 4.89 -10.01
CA ALA A 94 -12.32 5.13 -10.58
C ALA A 94 -13.01 6.40 -10.05
N ALA A 95 -12.52 6.98 -8.94
CA ALA A 95 -13.05 8.23 -8.41
C ALA A 95 -12.49 9.48 -9.11
N GLY A 96 -11.45 9.34 -9.95
CA GLY A 96 -10.88 10.43 -10.73
C GLY A 96 -11.21 10.35 -12.22
N ASP A 97 -10.80 11.38 -12.97
CA ASP A 97 -11.13 11.51 -14.39
C ASP A 97 -10.07 10.89 -15.33
N ARG A 98 -9.12 10.14 -14.79
CA ARG A 98 -8.00 9.54 -15.54
C ARG A 98 -8.16 8.04 -15.65
N GLN A 99 -7.73 7.48 -16.78
CA GLN A 99 -7.69 6.04 -17.00
C GLN A 99 -6.37 5.46 -16.46
N PHE A 100 -6.47 4.30 -15.83
CA PHE A 100 -5.33 3.55 -15.30
C PHE A 100 -5.47 2.07 -15.63
N VAL A 101 -4.36 1.39 -15.86
CA VAL A 101 -4.26 -0.05 -16.10
C VAL A 101 -3.71 -0.71 -14.85
N LEU A 102 -4.53 -1.52 -14.18
CA LEU A 102 -4.08 -2.29 -13.01
C LEU A 102 -3.58 -3.67 -13.46
N ARG A 103 -2.31 -3.97 -13.18
CA ARG A 103 -1.68 -5.25 -13.53
C ARG A 103 -1.55 -6.15 -12.31
N ALA A 104 -2.01 -7.39 -12.43
CA ALA A 104 -1.77 -8.45 -11.46
C ALA A 104 -0.63 -9.37 -11.93
N ARG A 105 -0.01 -10.09 -10.98
CA ARG A 105 1.01 -11.10 -11.24
C ARG A 105 0.69 -12.40 -10.48
N GLY A 106 1.38 -13.47 -10.85
CA GLY A 106 1.40 -14.73 -10.10
C GLY A 106 0.01 -15.30 -9.81
N GLY A 107 -0.24 -15.68 -8.54
CA GLY A 107 -1.52 -16.27 -8.15
C GLY A 107 -2.73 -15.37 -8.33
N LEU A 108 -2.54 -14.04 -8.30
CA LEU A 108 -3.63 -13.06 -8.49
C LEU A 108 -4.06 -12.92 -9.96
N ALA A 109 -3.20 -13.29 -10.91
CA ALA A 109 -3.47 -13.19 -12.35
C ALA A 109 -4.08 -14.47 -12.96
N ARG A 110 -4.44 -15.45 -12.12
CA ARG A 110 -4.99 -16.75 -12.53
C ARG A 110 -6.48 -16.83 -12.33
#